data_AF-A0A3P3D715-F1
#
_entry.id   AF-A0A3P3D715-F1
#
_cell.length_a   1.000
_cell.length_b   1.000
_cell.length_c   1.000
_cell.angle_alpha   90.00
_cell.angle_beta   90.00
_cell.angle_gamma   90.00
#
_symmetry.space_group_name_H-M   'P 1'
#
loop_
_entity.id
_entity.type
_entity.pdbx_description
1 polymer ?
#
loop_
_entity_poly.entity_id
_entity_poly.type
_entity_poly.pdbx_seq_one_letter_code
_entity_poly.pdbx_strand_id
1 'polypeptide(L)' 'MRITHDPETASFTHSKKAWSNSYPLTRLPEWIAFYKKQRLDFPVAGRVYDEDIAALEALARSLNIPFE' A
#
# COMPACT_ATOMS: atom_id res chain seq x y z
N MET A 1 -5.79 0.46 9.44
CA MET A 1 -5.62 0.65 7.99
C MET A 1 -6.73 -0.07 7.24
N ARG A 2 -7.31 0.49 6.17
CA ARG A 2 -8.21 -0.23 5.25
C ARG A 2 -7.77 0.01 3.81
N ILE A 3 -7.55 -1.08 3.07
CA ILE A 3 -7.32 -1.03 1.63
C ILE A 3 -8.46 -1.77 0.94
N THR A 4 -9.07 -1.12 -0.04
CA THR A 4 -10.06 -1.73 -0.92
C THR A 4 -9.56 -1.65 -2.35
N HIS A 5 -9.89 -2.64 -3.18
CA HIS A 5 -9.61 -2.56 -4.61
C HIS A 5 -10.92 -2.54 -5.38
N ASP A 6 -10.90 -1.84 -6.50
CA ASP A 6 -11.99 -1.76 -7.45
C ASP A 6 -11.52 -2.43 -8.75
N PRO A 7 -12.06 -3.63 -9.08
CA PRO A 7 -11.63 -4.38 -10.24
C PRO A 7 -12.10 -3.75 -11.57
N GLU A 8 -13.17 -2.94 -11.55
CA GLU A 8 -13.72 -2.30 -12.75
C GLU A 8 -12.81 -1.15 -13.24
N THR A 9 -12.25 -0.39 -12.30
CA THR A 9 -11.36 0.75 -12.56
C THR A 9 -9.88 0.42 -12.36
N ALA A 10 -9.56 -0.84 -12.09
CA ALA A 10 -8.21 -1.33 -11.81
C ALA A 10 -7.44 -0.43 -10.81
N SER A 11 -8.12 -0.03 -9.73
CA SER A 11 -7.59 0.93 -8.75
C SER A 11 -7.70 0.38 -7.33
N PHE A 12 -6.87 0.90 -6.43
CA PHE A 12 -6.95 0.63 -5.00
C PHE A 12 -7.13 1.91 -4.21
N THR A 13 -8.00 1.87 -3.21
CA THR A 13 -8.24 2.95 -2.27
C THR A 13 -7.54 2.62 -0.96
N HIS A 14 -6.65 3.52 -0.55
CA HIS A 14 -5.94 3.47 0.71
C HIS A 14 -6.61 4.46 1.66
N SER A 15 -7.22 3.94 2.74
CA SER A 15 -7.88 4.74 3.77
C SER A 15 -7.22 4.58 5.15
N LYS A 16 -6.85 5.71 5.75
CA LYS A 16 -6.26 5.82 7.08
C LYS A 16 -6.91 6.96 7.88
N LYS A 17 -7.69 6.61 8.90
CA LYS A 17 -8.46 7.56 9.73
C LYS A 17 -9.29 8.52 8.85
N ALA A 18 -8.99 9.82 8.87
CA ALA A 18 -9.68 10.85 8.10
C ALA A 18 -9.16 11.02 6.66
N TRP A 19 -8.12 10.28 6.27
CA TRP A 19 -7.54 10.33 4.94
C TRP A 19 -7.98 9.11 4.12
N SER A 20 -8.38 9.33 2.88
CA SER A 20 -8.69 8.28 1.93
C SER A 20 -8.29 8.75 0.54
N ASN A 21 -7.49 7.96 -0.17
CA ASN A 21 -7.10 8.28 -1.53
C ASN A 21 -7.06 7.04 -2.43
N SER A 22 -7.40 7.23 -3.70
CA SER A 22 -7.45 6.15 -4.69
C SER A 22 -6.31 6.28 -5.69
N TYR A 23 -5.67 5.16 -5.98
CA TYR A 23 -4.52 5.07 -6.87
C TYR A 23 -4.70 3.90 -7.84
N PRO A 24 -4.15 3.98 -9.05
CA PRO A 24 -4.18 2.85 -9.98
C PRO A 24 -3.35 1.67 -9.45
N LEU A 25 -3.81 0.44 -9.71
CA LEU A 25 -3.13 -0.80 -9.32
C LEU A 25 -1.74 -0.93 -9.95
N THR A 26 -1.49 -0.30 -11.09
CA THR A 26 -0.17 -0.27 -11.73
C THR A 26 0.90 0.37 -10.85
N ARG A 27 0.51 1.27 -9.95
CA ARG A 27 1.41 1.93 -8.99
C ARG A 27 1.53 1.19 -7.66
N LEU A 28 0.80 0.09 -7.46
CA LEU A 28 0.82 -0.66 -6.22
C LEU A 28 2.23 -1.12 -5.82
N PRO A 29 3.07 -1.67 -6.73
CA PRO A 29 4.45 -2.04 -6.39
C PRO A 29 5.32 -0.83 -6.01
N GLU A 30 5.13 0.31 -6.69
CA GLU A 30 5.85 1.56 -6.39
C GLU A 30 5.54 2.06 -4.98
N TRP A 31 4.28 1.98 -4.56
CA TRP A 31 3.86 2.35 -3.20
C TRP A 31 4.45 1.41 -2.14
N ILE A 32 4.48 0.09 -2.40
CA ILE A 32 5.11 -0.87 -1.48
C ILE A 32 6.59 -0.53 -1.29
N ALA A 33 7.32 -0.34 -2.40
CA ALA A 33 8.73 0.02 -2.37
C ALA A 33 8.97 1.37 -1.64
N PHE A 34 8.11 2.36 -1.90
CA PHE A 34 8.16 3.65 -1.23
C PHE A 34 8.04 3.52 0.29
N TYR A 35 7.01 2.80 0.79
CA TYR A 35 6.83 2.65 2.23
C TYR A 35 7.91 1.77 2.87
N LYS A 36 8.41 0.74 2.19
CA LYS A 36 9.58 -0.03 2.65
C LYS A 36 10.81 0.88 2.81
N LYS A 37 11.05 1.76 1.84
CA LYS A 37 12.13 2.75 1.91
C LYS A 37 11.93 3.73 3.07
N GLN A 38 10.73 4.29 3.23
CA GLN A 38 10.40 5.15 4.37
C GLN A 38 10.63 4.46 5.73
N ARG A 39 10.31 3.16 5.85
CA ARG A 39 10.60 2.38 7.06
C ARG A 39 12.09 2.32 7.39
N LEU A 40 12.95 2.22 6.37
CA LEU A 40 14.41 2.21 6.53
C LEU A 40 14.97 3.61 6.85
N ASP A 41 14.48 4.64 6.14
CA ASP A 41 14.93 6.03 6.31
C ASP A 41 14.46 6.64 7.66
N PHE A 42 13.31 6.20 8.18
CA PHE A 42 12.70 6.74 9.41
C PHE A 42 12.49 5.64 10.48
N PRO A 43 13.57 5.09 11.07
CA PRO A 43 13.47 3.96 12.01
C PRO A 43 12.69 4.30 13.29
N VAL A 44 12.68 5.57 13.72
CA VAL A 44 11.90 6.05 14.88
C VAL A 44 10.39 5.95 14.62
N ALA A 45 9.97 6.10 13.36
CA ALA A 45 8.58 5.95 12.91
C ALA A 45 8.31 4.60 12.23
N GLY A 46 9.29 3.68 12.21
CA GLY A 46 9.27 2.48 11.36
C GLY A 46 8.02 1.61 11.52
N ARG A 47 7.51 1.47 12.75
CA ARG A 47 6.28 0.71 13.04
C ARG A 47 5.01 1.33 12.48
N VAL A 48 5.02 2.62 12.15
CA VAL A 48 3.85 3.33 11.60
C VAL A 48 3.57 2.89 10.15
N TYR A 49 4.61 2.47 9.42
CA TYR A 49 4.52 2.04 8.03
C TYR A 49 4.33 0.53 7.87
N ASP A 50 4.64 -0.29 8.89
CA ASP A 50 4.48 -1.76 8.79
C ASP A 50 3.03 -2.16 8.52
N GLU A 51 2.05 -1.48 9.14
CA GLU A 51 0.62 -1.73 8.89
C GLU A 51 0.23 -1.37 7.44
N ASP A 52 0.78 -0.29 6.90
CA ASP A 52 0.52 0.15 5.53
C ASP A 52 1.16 -0.82 4.50
N ILE A 53 2.42 -1.21 4.73
CA ILE A 53 3.17 -2.17 3.89
C ILE A 53 2.44 -3.51 3.88
N ALA A 54 2.11 -4.07 5.04
CA ALA A 54 1.47 -5.38 5.13
C ALA A 54 0.12 -5.41 4.40
N ALA A 55 -0.67 -4.33 4.48
CA ALA A 55 -1.93 -4.24 3.77
C ALA A 55 -1.74 -4.14 2.24
N LEU A 56 -0.77 -3.36 1.77
CA LEU A 56 -0.48 -3.22 0.34
C LEU A 56 0.07 -4.53 -0.25
N GLU A 57 0.97 -5.22 0.47
CA GLU A 57 1.49 -6.52 0.07
C GLU A 57 0.41 -7.60 0.06
N ALA A 58 -0.50 -7.59 1.03
CA ALA A 58 -1.65 -8.50 1.04
C ALA A 58 -2.56 -8.27 -0.18
N LEU A 59 -2.81 -7.02 -0.54
CA LEU A 59 -3.56 -6.70 -1.75
C LEU A 59 -2.82 -7.20 -3.01
N ALA A 60 -1.52 -6.92 -3.13
CA ALA A 60 -0.74 -7.34 -4.30
C ALA A 60 -0.73 -8.87 -4.44
N ARG A 61 -0.58 -9.61 -3.34
CA ARG A 61 -0.70 -11.09 -3.32
C ARG A 61 -2.09 -11.55 -3.73
N SER A 62 -3.16 -10.93 -3.22
CA SER A 62 -4.53 -11.27 -3.59
C SER A 62 -4.81 -11.06 -5.08
N LEU A 63 -4.13 -10.09 -5.70
CA LEU A 63 -4.30 -9.75 -7.11
C LEU A 63 -3.24 -10.39 -8.02
N ASN A 64 -2.34 -11.19 -7.44
CA ASN A 64 -1.19 -11.80 -8.14
C ASN A 64 -0.32 -10.75 -8.88
N ILE A 65 -0.20 -9.55 -8.30
CA ILE A 65 0.65 -8.47 -8.81
C ILE A 65 2.05 -8.65 -8.22
N PRO A 66 3.11 -8.68 -9.05
CA PRO A 66 4.48 -8.77 -8.56
C PRO A 66 4.88 -7.47 -7.85
N PHE A 67 5.57 -7.59 -6.72
CA PHE A 67 6.14 -6.49 -5.95
C PHE A 67 7.46 -6.93 -5.33
N GLU A 68 8.40 -5.99 -5.17
CA GLU A 68 9.75 -6.22 -4.61
C GLU A 68 9.89 -5.58 -3.22
#